data_AF-A0A925Q3M5-F1
#
_entry.id   AF-A0A925Q3M5-F1
#
_cell.length_a   1.000
_cell.length_b   1.000
_cell.length_c   1.000
_cell.angle_alpha   90.00
_cell.angle_beta   90.00
_cell.angle_gamma   90.00
#
_symmetry.space_group_name_H-M   'P 1'
#
loop_
_entity.id
_entity.type
_entity.pdbx_description
1 polymer ?
#
loop_
_entity_poly.entity_id
_entity_poly.type
_entity_poly.pdbx_seq_one_letter_code
_entity_poly.pdbx_strand_id
1 'polypeptide(L)' 'HQRSFDLATVPGADLETRLEQLAAWIVAAHARGERYGLRVGIRDIPPGAGNEHRERCLDALALYGVAS' A
#
# COMPACT_ATOMS: atom_id res chain seq x y z
N HIS A 1 8.39 -15.90 -3.57
CA HIS A 1 7.55 -14.92 -4.30
C HIS A 1 7.38 -13.72 -3.40
N GLN A 2 7.83 -12.54 -3.83
CA GLN A 2 7.74 -11.30 -3.05
C GLN A 2 6.40 -10.62 -3.37
N ARG A 3 5.57 -10.35 -2.36
CA ARG A 3 4.23 -9.75 -2.53
C ARG A 3 4.37 -8.25 -2.82
N SER A 4 3.60 -7.71 -3.76
CA SER A 4 3.54 -6.27 -4.03
C SER A 4 2.10 -5.83 -4.19
N PHE A 5 1.73 -4.73 -3.53
CA PHE A 5 0.45 -4.08 -3.71
C PHE A 5 0.62 -2.90 -4.66
N ASP A 6 -0.16 -2.84 -5.72
CA ASP A 6 -0.03 -1.80 -6.75
C ASP A 6 -1.39 -1.16 -7.01
N LEU A 7 -1.47 0.15 -6.78
CA LEU A 7 -2.67 0.93 -7.04
C LEU A 7 -3.14 0.71 -8.48
N ALA A 8 -2.24 0.64 -9.46
CA ALA A 8 -2.60 0.49 -10.88
C ALA A 8 -3.37 -0.81 -11.18
N THR A 9 -3.16 -1.86 -10.40
CA THR A 9 -3.77 -3.19 -10.62
C THR A 9 -4.91 -3.51 -9.65
N VAL A 10 -5.10 -2.71 -8.59
CA VAL A 10 -6.19 -2.91 -7.62
C VAL A 10 -7.54 -2.63 -8.28
N PRO A 11 -8.49 -3.58 -8.26
CA PRO A 11 -9.85 -3.34 -8.74
C PRO A 11 -10.61 -2.42 -7.79
N GLY A 12 -11.49 -1.59 -8.34
CA GLY A 12 -12.36 -0.68 -7.59
C GLY A 12 -13.02 0.33 -8.52
N ALA A 13 -14.22 0.78 -8.17
CA ALA A 13 -14.98 1.73 -8.99
C ALA A 13 -14.31 3.11 -9.02
N ASP A 14 -13.82 3.55 -7.86
CA ASP A 14 -13.24 4.88 -7.67
C ASP A 14 -11.91 4.80 -6.92
N LEU A 15 -11.17 5.91 -6.91
CA LEU A 15 -9.85 5.99 -6.29
C LEU A 15 -9.89 5.65 -4.79
N GLU A 16 -10.86 6.19 -4.05
CA GLU A 16 -11.00 5.96 -2.61
C GLU A 16 -11.13 4.47 -2.30
N THR A 17 -12.01 3.75 -3.00
CA THR A 17 -12.20 2.31 -2.83
C THR A 17 -10.91 1.52 -3.05
N ARG A 18 -10.10 1.92 -4.05
CA ARG A 18 -8.81 1.27 -4.32
C ARG A 18 -7.79 1.54 -3.21
N LEU A 19 -7.76 2.77 -2.67
CA LEU A 19 -6.91 3.13 -1.53
C LEU A 19 -7.33 2.41 -0.24
N GLU A 20 -8.63 2.30 0.04
CA GLU A 20 -9.16 1.53 1.17
C GLU A 20 -8.76 0.04 1.06
N GLN A 21 -8.89 -0.53 -0.14
CA GLN A 21 -8.51 -1.92 -0.38
C GLN A 21 -7.01 -2.16 -0.14
N LEU A 22 -6.15 -1.24 -0.61
CA LEU A 22 -4.71 -1.29 -0.38
C LEU A 22 -4.38 -1.19 1.11
N ALA A 23 -5.02 -0.27 1.83
CA ALA A 23 -4.83 -0.11 3.28
C ALA A 23 -5.21 -1.39 4.03
N ALA A 24 -6.33 -2.02 3.68
CA ALA A 24 -6.75 -3.30 4.25
C ALA A 24 -5.72 -4.42 3.99
N TRP A 25 -5.15 -4.50 2.79
CA TRP A 25 -4.11 -5.49 2.47
C TRP A 25 -2.81 -5.25 3.23
N ILE A 26 -2.39 -4.00 3.43
CA ILE A 26 -1.22 -3.63 4.23
C ILE A 26 -1.39 -4.08 5.68
N VAL A 27 -2.53 -3.78 6.29
CA VAL A 27 -2.82 -4.18 7.68
C VAL A 27 -2.83 -5.71 7.81
N ALA A 28 -3.48 -6.41 6.88
CA ALA A 28 -3.52 -7.87 6.89
C ALA A 28 -2.12 -8.51 6.70
N ALA A 29 -1.31 -8.00 5.78
CA ALA A 29 0.05 -8.50 5.54
C ALA A 29 0.97 -8.24 6.74
N HIS A 30 0.86 -7.06 7.36
CA HIS A 30 1.59 -6.74 8.59
C HIS A 30 1.19 -7.69 9.75
N ALA A 31 -0.10 -7.93 9.97
CA ALA A 31 -0.58 -8.83 11.01
C ALA A 31 -0.07 -10.28 10.83
N ARG A 32 0.21 -10.68 9.58
CA ARG A 32 0.80 -11.98 9.24
C ARG A 32 2.33 -12.00 9.28
N GLY A 33 2.98 -10.87 9.56
CA GLY A 33 4.45 -10.74 9.50
C GLY A 33 5.03 -10.90 8.10
N GLU A 34 4.24 -10.71 7.05
CA GLU A 34 4.70 -10.90 5.67
C GLU A 34 5.56 -9.74 5.19
N ARG A 35 6.49 -10.04 4.27
CA ARG A 35 7.18 -9.01 3.48
C ARG A 35 6.34 -8.64 2.26
N TYR A 36 6.06 -7.36 2.11
CA TYR A 36 5.31 -6.81 0.98
C TYR A 36 5.89 -5.47 0.54
N GLY A 37 5.68 -5.08 -0.72
CA GLY A 37 5.94 -3.72 -1.21
C GLY A 37 4.66 -2.98 -1.57
N LEU A 38 4.78 -1.68 -1.83
CA LEU A 38 3.67 -0.83 -2.26
C LEU A 38 4.09 0.04 -3.45
N ARG A 39 3.26 0.10 -4.48
CA ARG A 39 3.35 1.06 -5.57
C ARG A 39 2.09 1.92 -5.61
N VAL A 40 2.28 3.23 -5.57
CA VAL A 40 1.21 4.22 -5.60
C VAL A 40 1.65 5.46 -6.38
N GLY A 41 1.13 5.61 -7.59
CA GLY A 41 1.60 6.62 -8.56
C GLY A 41 3.10 6.47 -8.85
N ILE A 42 3.87 7.54 -8.65
CA ILE A 42 5.33 7.54 -8.82
C ILE A 42 6.09 6.97 -7.61
N ARG A 43 5.41 6.73 -6.47
CA ARG A 43 6.06 6.22 -5.26
C ARG A 43 6.16 4.71 -5.34
N ASP A 44 7.39 4.21 -5.29
CA ASP A 44 7.72 2.80 -5.16
C ASP A 44 8.36 2.56 -3.78
N ILE A 45 7.72 1.70 -3.00
CA ILE A 45 8.21 1.28 -1.69
C ILE A 45 8.67 -0.17 -1.83
N PRO A 46 9.99 -0.43 -1.73
CA PRO A 46 10.52 -1.76 -1.89
C PRO A 46 10.06 -2.65 -0.73
N PRO A 47 10.06 -3.98 -0.91
CA PRO A 47 9.38 -4.82 0.05
C PRO A 47 10.09 -4.89 1.40
N GLY A 48 9.31 -4.69 2.45
CA GLY A 48 9.76 -4.65 3.85
C GLY A 48 8.74 -5.30 4.77
N ALA A 49 8.98 -5.20 6.08
CA ALA A 49 8.10 -5.74 7.12
C ALA A 49 8.25 -4.92 8.42
N GLY A 50 7.40 -5.20 9.41
CA GLY A 50 7.41 -4.52 10.70
C GLY A 50 6.58 -3.22 10.72
N ASN A 51 6.63 -2.51 11.83
CA ASN A 51 5.79 -1.33 12.08
C ASN A 51 6.18 -0.16 11.18
N GLU A 52 7.48 0.14 11.09
CA GLU A 52 8.00 1.23 10.27
C GLU A 52 7.62 1.08 8.79
N HIS A 53 7.69 -0.15 8.27
CA HIS A 53 7.26 -0.43 6.90
C HIS A 53 5.75 -0.24 6.71
N ARG A 54 4.94 -0.71 7.67
CA ARG A 54 3.47 -0.49 7.66
C ARG A 54 3.15 1.00 7.65
N GLU A 55 3.77 1.77 8.52
CA GLU A 55 3.54 3.22 8.65
C GLU A 55 3.91 3.96 7.36
N ARG A 56 5.10 3.69 6.82
CA ARG A 56 5.55 4.27 5.54
C ARG A 56 4.59 3.97 4.39
N CYS A 57 4.04 2.75 4.33
CA CYS A 57 3.08 2.36 3.31
C CYS A 57 1.72 3.07 3.49
N LEU A 58 1.20 3.16 4.72
CA LEU A 58 -0.06 3.85 5.00
C LEU A 58 0.03 5.36 4.78
N ASP A 59 1.15 5.98 5.14
CA ASP A 59 1.43 7.39 4.87
C ASP A 59 1.43 7.69 3.37
N ALA A 60 2.05 6.81 2.57
CA ALA A 60 2.04 6.96 1.11
C ALA A 60 0.63 6.86 0.50
N LEU A 61 -0.28 6.08 1.10
CA LEU A 61 -1.69 6.05 0.68
C LEU A 61 -2.41 7.34 1.09
N ALA A 62 -2.21 7.83 2.32
CA ALA A 62 -2.87 9.03 2.83
C ALA A 62 -2.46 10.31 2.09
N LEU A 63 -1.21 10.38 1.63
CA LEU A 63 -0.69 11.51 0.86
C LEU A 63 -1.03 11.45 -0.63
N TYR A 64 -1.56 10.34 -1.12
CA TYR A 64 -1.88 10.19 -2.53
C TYR A 64 -3.10 11.04 -2.91
N GLY A 65 -2.93 11.91 -3.91
CA GLY A 65 -3.99 12.84 -4.35
C GLY A 65 -4.09 14.14 -3.54
N VAL A 66 -3.30 14.29 -2.47
CA VAL A 66 -3.26 15.51 -1.63
C VAL A 66 -2.12 16.45 -2.04
N ALA A 67 -0.97 15.89 -2.46
CA ALA A 67 0.12 16.66 -3.04
C ALA A 67 -0.24 16.99 -4.50
N SER A 68 -0.66 18.22 -4.73
CA SER A 68 -1.03 18.81 -6.03
C SER A 68 0.20 19.08 -6.90
#